data_AF-I3ZL11-F1
#
_entry.id   AF-I3ZL11-F1
#
_cell.length_a   1.000
_cell.length_b   1.000
_cell.length_c   1.000
_cell.angle_alpha   90.00
_cell.angle_beta   90.00
_cell.angle_gamma   90.00
#
_symmetry.space_group_name_H-M   'P 1'
#
loop_
_entity.id
_entity.type
_entity.pdbx_description
1 polymer ?
#
loop_
_entity_poly.entity_id
_entity_poly.type
_entity_poly.pdbx_seq_one_letter_code
_entity_poly.pdbx_strand_id
1 'polypeptide(L)'
;MAKTAEKSAVREFRAEARFQRVSPQKAKLVLDTIKGLSVESALNTLMFTKKRIAPVVEKALRSAVQNANYLSQEQGFDLDIDRLVVKQAVANEGPRMKRIRPAPMGRAFRYQRRMAHIIVTVTERKTVETGSAAAPAETKAAGKPKKAATKAPAKKAAAKKTAKATA
;
A
#
# COMPACT_ATOMS: atom_id res chain seq x y z
N MET A 1 9.00 -30.39 -35.32
CA MET A 1 9.18 -30.80 -33.90
C MET A 1 10.05 -29.72 -33.26
N ALA A 2 9.64 -28.89 -32.30
CA ALA A 2 8.47 -28.85 -31.43
C ALA A 2 8.00 -27.38 -31.30
N LYS A 3 6.69 -27.19 -31.15
CA LYS A 3 6.05 -25.89 -30.86
C LYS A 3 6.51 -25.39 -29.48
N THR A 4 7.20 -24.25 -29.42
CA THR A 4 7.37 -23.50 -28.17
C THR A 4 6.12 -22.65 -27.96
N ALA A 5 5.41 -22.95 -26.88
CA ALA A 5 4.08 -22.44 -26.57
C ALA A 5 3.98 -20.90 -26.59
N GLU A 6 2.96 -20.41 -27.30
CA GLU A 6 2.52 -19.02 -27.30
C GLU A 6 2.05 -18.63 -25.89
N LYS A 7 2.94 -17.93 -25.17
CA LYS A 7 2.58 -17.24 -23.94
C LYS A 7 1.72 -16.05 -24.36
N SER A 8 0.42 -16.11 -24.11
CA SER A 8 -0.48 -14.96 -24.33
C SER A 8 0.15 -13.71 -23.71
N ALA A 9 0.59 -12.77 -24.55
CA ALA A 9 1.40 -11.64 -24.13
C ALA A 9 0.52 -10.63 -23.37
N VAL A 10 0.35 -10.85 -22.07
CA VAL A 10 -0.17 -9.82 -21.17
C VAL A 10 0.88 -8.73 -21.10
N ARG A 11 0.60 -7.58 -21.71
CA ARG A 11 1.51 -6.44 -21.73
C ARG A 11 1.61 -5.85 -20.33
N GLU A 12 2.84 -5.60 -19.90
CA GLU A 12 3.12 -5.05 -18.59
C GLU A 12 3.81 -3.70 -18.74
N PHE A 13 3.26 -2.69 -18.07
CA PHE A 13 3.81 -1.34 -18.06
C PHE A 13 4.33 -1.04 -16.67
N ARG A 14 5.63 -0.74 -16.58
CA ARG A 14 6.33 -0.57 -15.32
C ARG A 14 6.75 0.88 -15.12
N ALA A 15 6.69 1.34 -13.87
CA ALA A 15 7.32 2.56 -13.42
C ALA A 15 8.09 2.32 -12.11
N GLU A 16 9.18 3.08 -11.95
CA GLU A 16 10.05 2.97 -10.77
C GLU A 16 10.34 4.32 -10.14
N ALA A 17 10.24 4.38 -8.82
CA ALA A 17 10.78 5.47 -8.03
C ALA A 17 11.96 4.93 -7.21
N ARG A 18 13.19 5.26 -7.63
CA ARG A 18 14.42 4.77 -7.01
C ARG A 18 14.97 5.75 -5.97
N PHE A 19 15.70 5.22 -4.99
CA PHE A 19 16.37 6.00 -3.95
C PHE A 19 15.43 6.85 -3.08
N GLN A 20 14.22 6.36 -2.84
CA GLN A 20 13.29 7.05 -1.97
C GLN A 20 13.74 6.95 -0.51
N ARG A 21 13.81 8.08 0.20
CA ARG A 21 14.24 8.19 1.60
C ARG A 21 13.15 7.73 2.58
N VAL A 22 12.70 6.48 2.44
CA VAL A 22 11.70 5.84 3.30
C VAL A 22 12.08 4.40 3.60
N SER A 23 11.56 3.88 4.71
CA SER A 23 11.70 2.45 5.02
C SER A 23 10.81 1.64 4.06
N PRO A 24 11.31 0.54 3.47
CA PRO A 24 10.51 -0.34 2.60
C PRO A 24 9.22 -0.80 3.27
N GLN A 25 9.26 -1.11 4.57
CA GLN A 25 8.07 -1.54 5.33
C GLN A 25 6.96 -0.49 5.35
N LYS A 26 7.31 0.80 5.46
CA LYS A 26 6.32 1.89 5.45
C LYS A 26 5.72 2.10 4.06
N ALA A 27 6.50 1.84 3.01
CA ALA A 27 6.01 1.88 1.64
C ALA A 27 5.09 0.69 1.33
N LYS A 28 5.45 -0.52 1.79
CA LYS A 28 4.63 -1.74 1.61
C LYS A 28 3.20 -1.56 2.11
N LEU A 29 3.01 -0.97 3.29
CA LEU A 29 1.67 -0.71 3.84
C LEU A 29 0.72 0.06 2.90
N VAL A 30 1.26 0.92 2.02
CA VAL A 30 0.46 1.67 1.03
C VAL A 30 0.38 0.94 -0.30
N LEU A 31 1.41 0.17 -0.67
CA LEU A 31 1.40 -0.64 -1.88
C LEU A 31 0.44 -1.82 -1.78
N ASP A 32 0.30 -2.40 -0.58
CA ASP A 32 -0.60 -3.52 -0.33
C ASP A 32 -2.07 -3.10 -0.47
N THR A 33 -2.41 -1.84 -0.15
CA THR A 33 -3.78 -1.33 -0.30
C THR A 33 -4.21 -1.12 -1.75
N ILE A 34 -3.26 -0.87 -2.67
CA ILE A 34 -3.57 -0.59 -4.08
C ILE A 34 -3.43 -1.82 -4.98
N LYS A 35 -2.82 -2.89 -4.49
CA LYS A 35 -2.54 -4.09 -5.27
C LYS A 35 -3.86 -4.77 -5.66
N GLY A 36 -4.06 -5.02 -6.96
CA GLY A 36 -5.25 -5.68 -7.50
C GLY A 36 -6.44 -4.75 -7.79
N LEU A 37 -6.37 -3.47 -7.38
CA LEU A 37 -7.39 -2.47 -7.71
C LEU A 37 -7.25 -1.98 -9.15
N SER A 38 -8.34 -1.44 -9.71
CA SER A 38 -8.27 -0.64 -10.94
C SER A 38 -7.44 0.62 -10.70
N VAL A 39 -6.84 1.16 -11.77
CA VAL A 39 -6.01 2.36 -11.68
C VAL A 39 -6.77 3.54 -11.06
N GLU A 40 -8.03 3.75 -11.47
CA GLU A 40 -8.86 4.84 -10.94
C GLU A 40 -9.13 4.67 -9.43
N SER A 41 -9.55 3.47 -9.01
CA SER A 41 -9.78 3.16 -7.59
C SER A 41 -8.51 3.30 -6.76
N ALA A 42 -7.36 2.91 -7.33
CA ALA A 42 -6.06 3.07 -6.68
C ALA A 42 -5.67 4.54 -6.52
N LEU A 43 -5.88 5.39 -7.53
CA LEU A 43 -5.62 6.83 -7.44
C LEU A 43 -6.48 7.49 -6.34
N ASN A 44 -7.77 7.17 -6.29
CA ASN A 44 -8.68 7.66 -5.25
C ASN A 44 -8.23 7.22 -3.85
N THR A 45 -7.87 5.94 -3.70
CA THR A 45 -7.37 5.41 -2.43
C THR A 45 -6.10 6.13 -1.99
N LEU A 46 -5.16 6.40 -2.91
CA LEU A 46 -3.92 7.10 -2.60
C LEU A 46 -4.14 8.55 -2.19
N MET A 47 -5.08 9.27 -2.81
CA MET A 47 -5.40 10.66 -2.47
C MET A 47 -5.89 10.81 -1.02
N PHE A 48 -6.72 9.88 -0.53
CA PHE A 48 -7.28 9.95 0.83
C PHE A 48 -6.44 9.20 1.89
N THR A 49 -5.35 8.56 1.48
CA THR A 49 -4.48 7.82 2.41
C THR A 49 -3.63 8.78 3.25
N LYS A 50 -3.79 8.72 4.58
CA LYS A 50 -3.08 9.58 5.55
C LYS A 50 -1.56 9.32 5.69
N LYS A 51 -0.96 8.47 4.84
CA LYS A 51 0.46 8.08 4.94
C LYS A 51 1.31 9.03 4.10
N ARG A 52 2.41 9.53 4.67
CA ARG A 52 3.36 10.44 3.99
C ARG A 52 3.91 9.92 2.65
N ILE A 53 3.94 8.61 2.45
CA ILE A 53 4.47 8.00 1.21
C ILE A 53 3.47 8.01 0.05
N ALA A 54 2.17 8.23 0.32
CA ALA A 54 1.11 8.15 -0.69
C ALA A 54 1.36 9.05 -1.92
N PRO A 55 1.79 10.33 -1.79
CA PRO A 55 2.05 11.18 -2.95
C PRO A 55 3.18 10.67 -3.86
N VAL A 56 4.15 9.92 -3.31
CA VAL A 56 5.25 9.35 -4.11
C VAL A 56 4.75 8.14 -4.90
N VAL A 57 3.91 7.31 -4.27
CA VAL A 57 3.30 6.15 -4.92
C VAL A 57 2.31 6.60 -6.00
N GLU A 58 1.53 7.65 -5.74
CA GLU A 58 0.63 8.28 -6.71
C GLU A 58 1.37 8.75 -7.96
N LYS A 59 2.51 9.43 -7.79
CA LYS A 59 3.38 9.84 -8.90
C LYS A 59 3.91 8.64 -9.69
N ALA A 60 4.34 7.58 -9.00
CA ALA A 60 4.82 6.37 -9.66
C ALA A 60 3.70 5.67 -10.45
N LEU A 61 2.48 5.60 -9.90
CA LEU A 61 1.31 5.04 -10.57
C LEU A 61 0.91 5.86 -11.80
N ARG A 62 0.86 7.19 -11.68
CA ARG A 62 0.60 8.09 -12.83
C ARG A 62 1.65 7.92 -13.93
N SER A 63 2.92 7.78 -13.57
CA SER A 63 3.99 7.51 -14.52
C SER A 63 3.81 6.15 -15.22
N ALA A 64 3.34 5.11 -14.51
CA ALA A 64 3.05 3.82 -15.13
C ALA A 64 1.92 3.90 -16.18
N VAL A 65 0.87 4.67 -15.89
CA VAL A 65 -0.24 4.94 -16.83
C VAL A 65 0.26 5.73 -18.05
N GLN A 66 1.09 6.75 -17.83
CA GLN A 66 1.68 7.53 -18.92
C GLN A 66 2.58 6.66 -19.81
N ASN A 67 3.38 5.76 -19.21
CA ASN A 67 4.19 4.80 -19.97
C ASN A 67 3.31 3.85 -20.80
N ALA A 68 2.15 3.44 -20.28
CA ALA A 68 1.21 2.62 -21.02
C ALA A 68 0.63 3.36 -22.24
N ASN A 69 0.21 4.62 -22.05
CA ASN A 69 -0.31 5.47 -23.12
C ASN A 69 0.77 5.75 -24.19
N TYR A 70 1.99 6.11 -23.77
CA TYR A 70 3.10 6.37 -24.68
C TYR A 70 3.42 5.15 -25.56
N LEU A 71 3.52 3.96 -24.96
CA LEU A 71 3.80 2.73 -25.70
C LEU A 71 2.65 2.32 -26.63
N SER A 72 1.40 2.59 -26.25
CA SER A 72 0.22 2.39 -27.10
C SER A 72 0.30 3.23 -28.37
N GLN A 73 0.69 4.50 -28.26
CA GLN A 73 0.83 5.40 -29.40
C GLN A 73 1.99 4.97 -30.32
N GLU A 74 3.16 4.64 -29.77
CA GLU A 74 4.32 4.26 -30.58
C GLU A 74 4.13 2.95 -31.34
N GLN A 75 3.47 1.96 -30.71
CA GLN A 75 3.32 0.62 -31.28
C GLN A 75 1.95 0.41 -31.96
N GLY A 76 1.09 1.43 -31.97
CA GLY A 76 -0.18 1.44 -32.69
C GLY A 76 -1.20 0.40 -32.21
N PHE A 77 -1.21 0.06 -30.92
CA PHE A 77 -2.20 -0.86 -30.34
C PHE A 77 -3.20 -0.11 -29.47
N ASP A 78 -4.46 -0.51 -29.55
CA ASP A 78 -5.53 0.07 -28.74
C ASP A 78 -5.41 -0.43 -27.29
N LEU A 79 -5.23 0.50 -26.36
CA LEU A 79 -5.10 0.24 -24.93
C LEU A 79 -6.13 1.08 -24.19
N ASP A 80 -7.12 0.41 -23.61
CA ASP A 80 -8.14 1.06 -22.81
C ASP A 80 -7.59 1.35 -21.40
N ILE A 81 -7.38 2.64 -21.10
CA ILE A 81 -6.84 3.13 -19.82
C ILE A 81 -7.73 2.69 -18.64
N ASP A 82 -9.04 2.58 -18.85
CA ASP A 82 -10.00 2.28 -17.79
C ASP A 82 -9.95 0.79 -17.37
N ARG A 83 -9.42 -0.07 -18.25
CA ARG A 83 -9.22 -1.50 -17.98
C ARG A 83 -7.88 -1.83 -17.33
N LEU A 84 -7.04 -0.83 -17.07
CA LEU A 84 -5.77 -1.06 -16.40
C LEU A 84 -5.97 -1.37 -14.92
N VAL A 85 -5.22 -2.38 -14.48
CA VAL A 85 -5.21 -2.87 -13.11
C VAL A 85 -3.78 -2.92 -12.60
N VAL A 86 -3.62 -2.62 -11.31
CA VAL A 86 -2.32 -2.74 -10.63
C VAL A 86 -2.03 -4.22 -10.37
N LYS A 87 -1.22 -4.84 -11.24
CA LYS A 87 -0.79 -6.25 -11.09
C LYS A 87 0.19 -6.42 -9.95
N GLN A 88 1.22 -5.56 -9.92
CA GLN A 88 2.30 -5.66 -8.95
C GLN A 88 2.64 -4.29 -8.40
N ALA A 89 2.74 -4.21 -7.07
CA ALA A 89 3.19 -3.04 -6.35
C ALA A 89 4.16 -3.53 -5.27
N VAL A 90 5.46 -3.28 -5.46
CA VAL A 90 6.50 -3.79 -4.54
C VAL A 90 7.46 -2.69 -4.12
N ALA A 91 7.90 -2.76 -2.87
CA ALA A 91 8.96 -1.91 -2.32
C ALA A 91 10.17 -2.78 -1.97
N ASN A 92 11.21 -2.66 -2.79
CA ASN A 92 12.50 -3.30 -2.57
C ASN A 92 13.36 -2.45 -1.64
N GLU A 93 14.28 -3.10 -0.95
CA GLU A 93 15.23 -2.41 -0.10
C GLU A 93 16.33 -1.76 -0.94
N GLY A 94 16.65 -0.51 -0.63
CA GLY A 94 17.74 0.23 -1.24
C GLY A 94 18.99 0.27 -0.35
N PRO A 95 20.02 1.03 -0.77
CA PRO A 95 21.24 1.18 0.00
C PRO A 95 20.95 1.79 1.38
N ARG A 96 21.58 1.24 2.43
CA ARG A 96 21.41 1.69 3.81
C ARG A 96 22.55 2.61 4.23
N MET A 97 22.22 3.82 4.65
CA MET A 97 23.19 4.78 5.18
C MET A 97 23.43 4.51 6.68
N LYS A 98 24.68 4.21 7.05
CA LYS A 98 25.10 4.02 8.45
C LYS A 98 25.33 5.37 9.13
N ARG A 99 24.79 5.57 10.33
CA ARG A 99 24.99 6.76 11.18
C ARG A 99 25.17 6.34 12.64
N ILE A 100 25.82 7.19 13.42
CA ILE A 100 26.09 6.95 14.84
C ILE A 100 25.31 7.99 15.65
N ARG A 101 24.74 7.56 16.77
CA ARG A 101 24.16 8.42 17.79
C ARG A 101 24.96 8.21 19.09
N PRO A 102 25.41 9.28 19.76
CA PRO A 102 26.05 9.16 21.06
C PRO A 102 25.07 8.58 22.08
N ALA A 103 25.54 7.66 22.91
CA ALA A 103 24.77 7.01 23.97
C ALA A 103 25.52 7.12 25.32
N PRO A 104 24.82 6.90 26.46
CA PRO A 104 25.43 7.02 27.78
C PRO A 104 26.66 6.10 27.97
N MET A 105 27.55 6.49 28.89
CA MET A 105 28.76 5.74 29.24
C MET A 105 29.72 5.50 28.05
N GLY A 106 29.94 6.52 27.21
CA GLY A 106 30.87 6.44 26.07
C GLY A 106 30.44 5.46 24.95
N ARG A 107 29.18 5.00 24.97
CA ARG A 107 28.67 4.04 23.99
C ARG A 107 28.28 4.75 22.68
N ALA A 108 28.41 4.03 21.57
CA ALA A 108 28.02 4.51 20.24
C ALA A 108 26.92 3.61 19.64
N PHE A 109 25.68 4.12 19.58
CA PHE A 109 24.57 3.37 18.97
C PHE A 109 24.52 3.64 17.46
N ARG A 110 24.52 2.55 16.68
CA ARG A 110 24.39 2.64 15.22
C ARG A 110 22.91 2.66 14.83
N TYR A 111 22.51 3.64 14.03
CA TYR A 111 21.21 3.63 13.36
C TYR A 111 21.38 3.70 11.84
N GLN A 112 20.42 3.13 11.12
CA GLN A 112 20.46 3.06 9.66
C GLN A 112 19.36 3.94 9.08
N ARG A 113 19.72 4.88 8.20
CA ARG A 113 18.75 5.56 7.33
C ARG A 113 18.52 4.66 6.11
N ARG A 114 17.37 3.98 6.11
CA ARG A 114 16.96 3.07 5.03
C ARG A 114 16.44 3.85 3.83
N MET A 115 16.62 3.27 2.65
CA MET A 115 16.05 3.72 1.40
C MET A 115 15.22 2.60 0.78
N ALA A 116 14.30 2.97 -0.11
CA ALA A 116 13.46 2.01 -0.81
C ALA A 116 13.45 2.33 -2.32
N HIS A 117 13.27 1.26 -3.11
CA HIS A 117 12.93 1.35 -4.52
C HIS A 117 11.49 0.87 -4.69
N ILE A 118 10.61 1.74 -5.17
CA ILE A 118 9.19 1.43 -5.38
C ILE A 118 9.02 1.07 -6.84
N ILE A 119 8.41 -0.07 -7.11
CA ILE A 119 8.11 -0.56 -8.46
C ILE A 119 6.60 -0.78 -8.52
N VAL A 120 5.98 -0.18 -9.53
CA VAL A 120 4.56 -0.35 -9.84
C VAL A 120 4.45 -0.87 -11.25
N THR A 121 3.69 -1.95 -11.43
CA THR A 121 3.41 -2.57 -12.72
C THR A 121 1.90 -2.62 -12.92
N VAL A 122 1.45 -2.03 -14.02
CA VAL A 122 0.06 -2.06 -14.47
C VAL A 122 -0.07 -2.99 -15.67
N THR A 123 -1.21 -3.68 -15.74
CA THR A 123 -1.54 -4.58 -16.85
C THR A 123 -3.00 -4.41 -17.22
N GLU A 124 -3.32 -4.69 -18.46
CA GLU A 124 -4.70 -4.78 -18.90
C GLU A 124 -5.36 -6.04 -18.30
N ARG A 125 -6.54 -5.88 -17.70
CA ARG A 125 -7.32 -7.02 -17.22
C ARG A 125 -8.04 -7.66 -18.41
N LYS A 126 -7.67 -8.90 -18.75
CA LYS A 126 -8.51 -9.73 -19.61
C LYS A 126 -9.78 -10.07 -18.83
N THR A 127 -10.92 -9.59 -19.29
CA THR A 127 -12.22 -10.06 -18.82
C THR A 127 -12.32 -11.55 -19.11
N VAL A 128 -12.08 -12.37 -18.10
CA VAL A 128 -12.58 -13.73 -18.08
C VAL A 128 -14.08 -13.56 -17.86
N GLU A 129 -14.88 -13.80 -18.88
CA GLU A 129 -16.33 -13.86 -18.77
C GLU A 129 -16.70 -15.01 -17.83
N THR A 130 -16.72 -14.73 -16.53
CA THR A 130 -17.51 -15.48 -15.57
C THR A 130 -18.71 -14.60 -15.29
N GLY A 131 -19.88 -15.05 -15.74
CA GLY A 131 -21.11 -14.29 -15.81
C GLY A 131 -21.52 -13.62 -14.50
N SER A 132 -22.04 -12.40 -14.65
CA SER A 132 -22.98 -11.66 -13.80
C SER A 132 -22.90 -11.81 -12.27
N ALA A 133 -22.54 -10.72 -11.57
CA ALA A 133 -23.42 -10.12 -10.55
C ALA A 133 -22.88 -8.75 -10.06
N ALA A 134 -23.62 -7.72 -10.44
CA ALA A 134 -23.98 -6.53 -9.65
C ALA A 134 -22.89 -5.53 -9.18
N ALA A 135 -22.87 -4.38 -9.85
CA ALA A 135 -22.87 -3.08 -9.17
C ALA A 135 -24.18 -2.93 -8.36
N PRO A 136 -24.21 -2.14 -7.27
CA PRO A 136 -24.57 -0.74 -7.46
C PRO A 136 -23.81 0.27 -6.58
N ALA A 137 -23.75 1.50 -7.10
CA ALA A 137 -23.37 2.70 -6.39
C ALA A 137 -24.55 3.31 -5.61
N GLU A 138 -24.22 3.99 -4.50
CA GLU A 138 -24.95 5.06 -3.79
C GLU A 138 -26.30 4.78 -3.09
N THR A 139 -26.28 4.87 -1.75
CA THR A 139 -27.34 5.54 -0.97
C THR A 139 -26.73 6.38 0.17
N LYS A 140 -27.36 7.53 0.38
CA LYS A 140 -26.96 8.66 1.23
C LYS A 140 -27.01 8.38 2.74
N ALA A 141 -26.29 9.23 3.46
CA ALA A 141 -26.27 9.38 4.90
C ALA A 141 -27.65 9.61 5.56
N ALA A 142 -27.88 8.99 6.73
CA ALA A 142 -28.38 9.60 7.97
C ALA A 142 -28.60 8.50 9.03
N GLY A 143 -28.10 8.70 10.26
CA GLY A 143 -28.51 7.86 11.40
C GLY A 143 -27.47 7.70 12.51
N LYS A 144 -27.27 8.74 13.31
CA LYS A 144 -26.58 8.69 14.61
C LYS A 144 -27.51 8.03 15.64
N PRO A 145 -27.08 7.06 16.47
CA PRO A 145 -27.68 6.85 17.77
C PRO A 145 -26.84 7.53 18.84
N LYS A 146 -27.52 8.37 19.63
CA LYS A 146 -27.04 8.96 20.87
C LYS A 146 -26.75 7.86 21.91
N LYS A 147 -25.64 8.04 22.62
CA LYS A 147 -25.43 7.85 24.06
C LYS A 147 -26.62 7.23 24.82
N ALA A 148 -26.43 6.03 25.38
CA ALA A 148 -27.15 5.57 26.56
C ALA A 148 -26.14 5.03 27.57
N ALA A 149 -25.88 5.85 28.59
CA ALA A 149 -25.26 5.43 29.83
C ALA A 149 -26.33 4.78 30.71
N THR A 150 -25.98 3.69 31.40
CA THR A 150 -26.56 3.15 32.66
C THR A 150 -25.98 1.74 32.82
N LYS A 151 -25.51 1.23 33.96
CA LYS A 151 -25.23 1.69 35.33
C LYS A 151 -24.29 0.61 35.88
N ALA A 152 -23.22 1.00 36.59
CA ALA A 152 -22.51 0.08 37.46
C ALA A 152 -23.42 -0.33 38.64
N PRO A 153 -23.11 -1.45 39.31
CA PRO A 153 -22.98 -1.35 40.75
C PRO A 153 -21.66 -1.92 41.24
N ALA A 154 -20.95 -1.08 42.01
CA ALA A 154 -19.90 -1.50 42.91
C ALA A 154 -20.49 -2.26 44.10
N LYS A 155 -19.88 -3.38 44.49
CA LYS A 155 -19.88 -3.84 45.88
C LYS A 155 -18.43 -3.92 46.38
N LYS A 156 -18.16 -3.13 47.41
CA LYS A 156 -17.00 -3.16 48.30
C LYS A 156 -17.04 -4.40 49.19
N ALA A 157 -15.87 -5.01 49.43
CA ALA A 157 -15.35 -5.50 50.72
C ALA A 157 -14.09 -6.34 50.40
N ALA A 158 -12.96 -6.31 51.11
CA ALA A 158 -12.48 -5.53 52.24
C ALA A 158 -10.94 -5.65 52.23
N ALA A 159 -10.26 -4.65 52.77
CA ALA A 159 -8.82 -4.65 52.96
C ALA A 159 -8.38 -5.63 54.06
N LYS A 160 -7.22 -6.27 53.89
CA LYS A 160 -6.33 -6.60 55.01
C LYS A 160 -4.87 -6.48 54.55
N LYS A 161 -4.18 -5.47 55.09
CA LYS A 161 -2.72 -5.34 55.10
C LYS A 161 -2.14 -6.39 56.04
N THR A 162 -0.97 -6.95 55.72
CA THR A 162 0.17 -7.05 56.64
C THR A 162 1.45 -7.35 55.85
N ALA A 163 2.51 -6.62 56.20
CA ALA A 163 3.86 -6.76 55.71
C ALA A 163 4.59 -7.96 56.36
N LYS A 164 5.56 -8.54 55.63
CA LYS A 164 6.76 -9.23 56.13
C LYS A 164 7.68 -9.45 54.90
N ALA A 165 8.81 -8.76 54.72
CA ALA A 165 10.11 -8.93 55.37
C ALA A 165 10.71 -10.33 55.17
N THR A 166 11.67 -10.42 54.24
CA THR A 166 12.73 -11.45 54.09
C THR A 166 13.65 -10.98 52.97
N ALA A 167 14.96 -11.13 53.01
CA ALA A 167 15.99 -11.33 54.03
C ALA A 167 17.30 -11.10 53.27
#